data_AF-Q0PVD2-F1
#
_entry.id   AF-Q0PVD2-F1
#
_cell.length_a   1.000
_cell.length_b   1.000
_cell.length_c   1.000
_cell.angle_alpha   90.00
_cell.angle_beta   90.00
_cell.angle_gamma   90.00
#
_symmetry.space_group_name_H-M   'P 1'
#
loop_
_entity.id
_entity.type
_entity.pdbx_description
1 polymer ?
#
loop_
_entity_poly.entity_id
_entity_poly.type
_entity_poly.pdbx_seq_one_letter_code
_entity_poly.pdbx_strand_id
1 'polypeptide(L)'
;MMQLAMSGTRMTGLVVVLLMLTGDHYATAGSSNYLLLPTQKDNVNANLPTVTLTTVGITRQIFNNFVDAVRDLVVSGPPVHGLLRLRDRSTVPISQRFILVELYNYEATPITLAIDVTNLYVVGYRTGDLFYYFLDSAVDTPGIFRELPHIELPFNSSYPALQHEAGDRVNIPLGITELDQSIQDLRHYRRTNLARPFIVVIQMVSEAVRFRYIENLVVLSIRADGSRQNFRPTRTMISLENNWDTLSTSIQQSVEGRFTPSVELVNREDQSVLVSSVTPGLILNIAVMIFVCNNPNPNQLISPMRHVNVDHVMGINDDHICSIIPEPTIRISGRNGLCADVKDRSFHDGNPIILFPCKSNEDENQLWTLKTDGTTRSNGKCMTAYGFKARQYVMIYNCATAVPTATKWQVWGNGTIINPESGLVLTAGLGSSRTELTVDNNI
;
A
#
# COMPACT_ATOMS: atom_id res chain seq x y z
N MET A 1 -46.94 39.93 -66.73
CA MET A 1 -47.46 39.14 -65.58
C MET A 1 -47.94 37.82 -66.17
N MET A 2 -47.53 36.62 -65.77
CA MET A 2 -46.63 36.19 -64.66
C MET A 2 -45.88 34.90 -65.13
N GLN A 3 -44.62 34.69 -64.74
CA GLN A 3 -43.69 33.62 -65.27
C GLN A 3 -43.89 32.25 -64.54
N LEU A 4 -43.88 31.07 -65.19
CA LEU A 4 -42.77 30.25 -65.80
C LEU A 4 -41.76 29.70 -64.75
N ALA A 5 -41.26 28.43 -64.74
CA ALA A 5 -41.49 27.21 -65.55
C ALA A 5 -40.88 25.91 -64.89
N MET A 6 -41.23 24.70 -65.42
CA MET A 6 -40.42 23.48 -65.79
C MET A 6 -39.02 23.17 -65.12
N SER A 7 -38.42 21.95 -65.08
CA SER A 7 -38.73 20.53 -65.45
C SER A 7 -37.54 19.57 -65.08
N GLY A 8 -37.78 18.25 -64.85
CA GLY A 8 -36.85 17.10 -65.11
C GLY A 8 -35.87 16.64 -63.99
N THR A 9 -35.83 15.39 -63.47
CA THR A 9 -35.51 14.02 -63.99
C THR A 9 -34.00 13.72 -64.24
N ARG A 10 -33.38 12.55 -63.93
CA ARG A 10 -33.84 11.20 -63.47
C ARG A 10 -32.67 10.25 -63.04
N MET A 11 -32.99 9.23 -62.20
CA MET A 11 -32.41 7.84 -62.12
C MET A 11 -30.91 7.64 -61.77
N THR A 12 -30.43 6.53 -61.18
CA THR A 12 -30.94 5.15 -60.86
C THR A 12 -30.77 4.81 -59.34
N GLY A 13 -31.06 3.63 -58.75
CA GLY A 13 -31.78 2.42 -59.20
C GLY A 13 -31.91 1.29 -58.14
N LEU A 14 -32.97 0.47 -58.28
CA LEU A 14 -33.32 -0.84 -57.65
C LEU A 14 -32.28 -1.97 -57.95
N VAL A 15 -32.16 -3.10 -57.22
CA VAL A 15 -33.03 -4.33 -57.11
C VAL A 15 -32.37 -5.26 -56.04
N VAL A 16 -32.98 -5.68 -54.91
CA VAL A 16 -33.86 -6.86 -54.62
C VAL A 16 -33.46 -8.25 -55.18
N VAL A 17 -32.93 -9.15 -54.35
CA VAL A 17 -33.19 -10.62 -54.46
C VAL A 17 -33.34 -11.24 -53.07
N LEU A 18 -34.36 -12.09 -52.91
CA LEU A 18 -34.71 -12.88 -51.73
C LEU A 18 -34.65 -14.37 -52.11
N LEU A 19 -34.12 -15.25 -51.25
CA LEU A 19 -34.36 -16.71 -51.17
C LEU A 19 -33.71 -17.19 -49.85
N MET A 20 -34.35 -17.63 -48.76
CA MET A 20 -35.48 -18.57 -48.51
C MET A 20 -35.15 -20.06 -48.83
N LEU A 21 -34.74 -20.82 -47.79
CA LEU A 21 -35.38 -22.06 -47.26
C LEU A 21 -34.43 -23.21 -46.84
N THR A 22 -34.66 -23.67 -45.60
CA THR A 22 -34.68 -25.08 -45.07
C THR A 22 -33.54 -26.07 -45.34
N GLY A 23 -33.18 -26.84 -44.30
CA GLY A 23 -32.45 -28.10 -44.43
C GLY A 23 -32.13 -28.74 -43.08
N ASP A 24 -33.00 -29.63 -42.61
CA ASP A 24 -32.80 -30.39 -41.36
C ASP A 24 -31.92 -31.64 -41.57
N HIS A 25 -31.30 -32.08 -40.47
CA HIS A 25 -31.04 -33.50 -40.11
C HIS A 25 -29.81 -34.31 -40.61
N TYR A 26 -29.33 -35.10 -39.62
CA TYR A 26 -28.52 -36.32 -39.61
C TYR A 26 -27.02 -36.32 -40.01
N ALA A 27 -26.27 -37.06 -39.20
CA ALA A 27 -24.82 -37.24 -39.28
C ALA A 27 -24.44 -38.65 -39.74
N THR A 28 -23.34 -38.77 -40.49
CA THR A 28 -22.58 -40.02 -40.70
C THR A 28 -21.08 -39.72 -40.78
N ALA A 29 -20.23 -40.63 -40.30
CA ALA A 29 -18.79 -40.44 -40.14
C ALA A 29 -17.96 -40.79 -41.40
N GLY A 30 -16.72 -40.27 -41.51
CA GLY A 30 -15.76 -40.73 -42.53
C GLY A 30 -14.56 -39.80 -42.80
N SER A 31 -13.49 -39.98 -42.05
CA SER A 31 -12.10 -39.49 -42.25
C SER A 31 -11.68 -38.88 -43.61
N SER A 32 -11.07 -37.67 -43.60
CA SER A 32 -9.61 -37.47 -43.86
C SER A 32 -9.16 -35.99 -43.86
N ASN A 33 -8.05 -35.74 -43.16
CA ASN A 33 -7.09 -34.61 -43.23
C ASN A 33 -7.41 -33.37 -44.10
N TYR A 34 -7.65 -32.22 -43.45
CA TYR A 34 -7.20 -30.92 -43.96
C TYR A 34 -6.61 -30.03 -42.85
N LEU A 35 -5.55 -29.33 -43.25
CA LEU A 35 -4.65 -28.40 -42.55
C LEU A 35 -5.07 -27.84 -41.18
N LEU A 36 -4.10 -27.87 -40.25
CA LEU A 36 -3.99 -26.91 -39.17
C LEU A 36 -3.88 -25.49 -39.74
N LEU A 37 -4.90 -24.66 -39.53
CA LEU A 37 -4.73 -23.20 -39.54
C LEU A 37 -4.10 -22.80 -38.20
N PRO A 38 -3.07 -21.93 -38.17
CA PRO A 38 -2.46 -21.51 -36.92
C PRO A 38 -3.48 -20.74 -36.08
N THR A 39 -3.53 -21.08 -34.78
CA THR A 39 -4.41 -20.46 -33.80
C THR A 39 -4.25 -18.95 -33.78
N GLN A 40 -5.39 -18.27 -33.74
CA GLN A 40 -5.54 -16.83 -33.58
C GLN A 40 -4.60 -16.31 -32.47
N LYS A 41 -3.66 -15.42 -32.81
CA LYS A 41 -2.79 -14.76 -31.85
C LYS A 41 -3.64 -13.88 -30.93
N ASP A 42 -3.85 -14.30 -29.69
CA ASP A 42 -4.39 -13.43 -28.65
C ASP A 42 -3.40 -12.29 -28.37
N ASN A 43 -3.73 -11.09 -28.85
CA ASN A 43 -2.89 -9.91 -28.69
C ASN A 43 -3.05 -9.34 -27.26
N VAL A 44 -2.28 -9.93 -26.33
CA VAL A 44 -2.29 -9.62 -24.88
C VAL A 44 -2.23 -8.11 -24.59
N ASN A 45 -1.60 -7.31 -25.45
CA ASN A 45 -1.39 -5.88 -25.24
C ASN A 45 -2.60 -5.01 -25.57
N ALA A 46 -3.51 -5.48 -26.43
CA ALA A 46 -4.67 -4.70 -26.87
C ALA A 46 -5.73 -4.49 -25.77
N ASN A 47 -5.62 -5.24 -24.67
CA ASN A 47 -6.61 -5.29 -23.58
C ASN A 47 -6.03 -4.87 -22.21
N LEU A 48 -4.76 -4.47 -22.11
CA LEU A 48 -4.20 -3.97 -20.85
C LEU A 48 -4.80 -2.59 -20.53
N PRO A 49 -5.24 -2.32 -19.29
CA PRO A 49 -5.74 -0.99 -18.92
C PRO A 49 -4.64 0.07 -19.03
N THR A 50 -4.95 1.18 -19.69
CA THR A 50 -4.04 2.31 -19.89
C THR A 50 -4.55 3.55 -19.15
N VAL A 51 -3.66 4.22 -18.41
CA VAL A 51 -3.90 5.55 -17.82
C VAL A 51 -2.91 6.54 -18.43
N THR A 52 -3.38 7.75 -18.75
CA THR A 52 -2.57 8.77 -19.43
C THR A 52 -2.32 9.98 -18.54
N LEU A 53 -1.10 10.51 -18.55
CA LEU A 53 -0.74 11.80 -17.97
C LEU A 53 -0.02 12.66 -19.01
N THR A 54 -0.36 13.95 -19.08
CA THR A 54 0.39 14.95 -19.85
C THR A 54 0.96 16.01 -18.93
N THR A 55 2.20 16.46 -19.19
CA THR A 55 2.81 17.60 -18.49
C THR A 55 2.27 18.95 -18.99
N VAL A 56 1.73 18.99 -20.22
CA VAL A 56 1.22 20.21 -20.87
C VAL A 56 -0.15 20.56 -20.29
N GLY A 57 -0.29 21.79 -19.77
CA GLY A 57 -1.53 22.22 -19.13
C GLY A 57 -1.91 21.45 -17.86
N ILE A 58 -0.98 20.69 -17.28
CA ILE A 58 -1.24 19.92 -16.06
C ILE A 58 -1.65 20.83 -14.91
N THR A 59 -2.68 20.41 -14.19
CA THR A 59 -3.17 21.07 -12.98
C THR A 59 -3.13 20.10 -11.80
N ARG A 60 -3.28 20.63 -10.59
CA ARG A 60 -3.43 19.82 -9.36
C ARG A 60 -4.53 18.77 -9.50
N GLN A 61 -5.67 19.15 -10.07
CA GLN A 61 -6.79 18.23 -10.27
C GLN A 61 -6.47 17.14 -11.29
N ILE A 62 -5.79 17.48 -12.40
CA ILE A 62 -5.38 16.49 -13.41
C ILE A 62 -4.41 15.46 -12.80
N PHE A 63 -3.45 15.90 -11.99
CA PHE A 63 -2.51 14.99 -11.34
C PHE A 63 -3.20 14.08 -10.32
N ASN A 64 -4.10 14.61 -9.47
CA ASN A 64 -4.88 13.79 -8.54
C ASN A 64 -5.74 12.75 -9.27
N ASN A 65 -6.49 13.19 -10.29
CA ASN A 65 -7.33 12.29 -11.11
C ASN A 65 -6.50 11.17 -11.76
N PHE A 66 -5.27 11.47 -12.21
CA PHE A 66 -4.34 10.48 -12.74
C PHE A 66 -3.93 9.46 -11.67
N VAL A 67 -3.51 9.94 -10.49
CA VAL A 67 -3.09 9.07 -9.38
C VAL A 67 -4.24 8.18 -8.92
N ASP A 68 -5.45 8.73 -8.76
CA ASP A 68 -6.63 7.97 -8.36
C ASP A 68 -7.06 6.95 -9.43
N ALA A 69 -7.01 7.30 -10.73
CA ALA A 69 -7.25 6.35 -11.82
C ALA A 69 -6.25 5.18 -11.83
N VAL A 70 -4.99 5.41 -11.46
CA VAL A 70 -4.02 4.32 -11.27
C VAL A 70 -4.39 3.48 -10.04
N ARG A 71 -4.73 4.12 -8.90
CA ARG A 71 -5.15 3.41 -7.67
C ARG A 71 -6.33 2.48 -7.92
N ASP A 72 -7.38 2.97 -8.58
CA ASP A 72 -8.60 2.20 -8.90
C ASP A 72 -8.32 0.93 -9.71
N LEU A 73 -7.29 0.95 -10.57
CA LEU A 73 -6.89 -0.23 -11.33
C LEU A 73 -6.06 -1.23 -10.52
N VAL A 74 -5.23 -0.79 -9.58
CA VAL A 74 -4.24 -1.66 -8.91
C VAL A 74 -4.70 -2.22 -7.56
N VAL A 75 -5.73 -1.65 -6.93
CA VAL A 75 -6.23 -2.11 -5.62
C VAL A 75 -7.21 -3.28 -5.74
N SER A 76 -7.34 -4.08 -4.68
CA SER A 76 -8.41 -5.07 -4.56
C SER A 76 -8.67 -5.52 -3.13
N GLY A 77 -9.82 -6.19 -2.94
CA GLY A 77 -10.23 -6.74 -1.65
C GLY A 77 -10.64 -5.67 -0.63
N PRO A 78 -11.03 -6.09 0.59
CA PRO A 78 -11.38 -5.15 1.65
C PRO A 78 -10.13 -4.41 2.16
N PRO A 79 -10.28 -3.12 2.58
CA PRO A 79 -9.20 -2.37 3.20
C PRO A 79 -8.87 -2.92 4.60
N VAL A 80 -7.62 -2.77 5.01
CA VAL A 80 -7.13 -3.17 6.34
C VAL A 80 -6.77 -1.89 7.12
N HIS A 81 -7.38 -1.70 8.30
CA HIS A 81 -7.37 -0.43 9.04
C HIS A 81 -7.75 0.81 8.19
N GLY A 82 -8.63 0.64 7.19
CA GLY A 82 -9.02 1.70 6.27
C GLY A 82 -8.03 2.00 5.13
N LEU A 83 -6.90 1.28 5.05
CA LEU A 83 -5.92 1.39 3.98
C LEU A 83 -6.17 0.35 2.88
N LEU A 84 -6.05 0.80 1.63
CA LEU A 84 -6.21 -0.04 0.44
C LEU A 84 -5.00 -0.98 0.28
N ARG A 85 -5.22 -2.14 -0.33
CA ARG A 85 -4.19 -3.13 -0.66
C ARG A 85 -4.13 -3.33 -2.17
N LEU A 86 -2.93 -3.56 -2.69
CA LEU A 86 -2.73 -4.04 -4.05
C LEU A 86 -3.35 -5.43 -4.26
N ARG A 87 -3.42 -5.86 -5.52
CA ARG A 87 -3.86 -7.21 -5.85
C ARG A 87 -2.85 -8.26 -5.39
N ASP A 88 -3.35 -9.40 -4.92
CA ASP A 88 -2.50 -10.53 -4.53
C ASP A 88 -1.87 -11.21 -5.75
N ARG A 89 -0.54 -11.37 -5.71
CA ARG A 89 0.23 -12.03 -6.78
C ARG A 89 -0.22 -13.46 -7.07
N SER A 90 -0.78 -14.19 -6.11
CA SER A 90 -1.21 -15.58 -6.34
C SER A 90 -2.52 -15.68 -7.15
N THR A 91 -3.36 -14.64 -7.11
CA THR A 91 -4.70 -14.65 -7.72
C THR A 91 -4.81 -13.86 -9.02
N VAL A 92 -3.86 -12.95 -9.30
CA VAL A 92 -3.87 -12.12 -10.52
C VAL A 92 -3.43 -12.94 -11.74
N PRO A 93 -4.30 -13.16 -12.75
CA PRO A 93 -3.90 -13.81 -13.98
C PRO A 93 -2.93 -12.92 -14.76
N ILE A 94 -2.02 -13.53 -15.53
CA ILE A 94 -0.97 -12.79 -16.25
C ILE A 94 -1.50 -11.72 -17.22
N SER A 95 -2.70 -11.94 -17.80
CA SER A 95 -3.41 -11.01 -18.67
C SER A 95 -3.94 -9.75 -17.96
N GLN A 96 -3.91 -9.71 -16.63
CA GLN A 96 -4.31 -8.55 -15.80
C GLN A 96 -3.17 -8.11 -14.85
N ARG A 97 -1.97 -8.66 -15.02
CA ARG A 97 -0.81 -8.44 -14.16
C ARG A 97 -0.21 -7.04 -14.28
N PHE A 98 -0.44 -6.39 -15.40
CA PHE A 98 0.17 -5.10 -15.73
C PHE A 98 -0.90 -4.10 -16.12
N ILE A 99 -0.64 -2.83 -15.79
CA ILE A 99 -1.28 -1.68 -16.41
C ILE A 99 -0.24 -0.90 -17.21
N LEU A 100 -0.72 -0.10 -18.15
CA LEU A 100 0.09 0.81 -18.94
C LEU A 100 -0.10 2.24 -18.44
N VAL A 101 1.00 2.97 -18.29
CA VAL A 101 0.96 4.41 -17.97
C VAL A 101 1.63 5.19 -19.10
N GLU A 102 0.83 5.92 -19.87
CA GLU A 102 1.29 6.76 -20.97
C GLU A 102 1.64 8.17 -20.46
N LEU A 103 2.92 8.53 -20.57
CA LEU A 103 3.43 9.83 -20.18
C LEU A 103 3.75 10.67 -21.43
N TYR A 104 3.00 11.75 -21.58
CA TYR A 104 3.19 12.75 -22.63
C TYR A 104 3.93 13.98 -22.06
N ASN A 105 4.97 14.42 -22.76
CA ASN A 105 5.48 15.78 -22.61
C ASN A 105 4.85 16.68 -23.69
N TYR A 106 5.55 17.73 -24.15
CA TYR A 106 5.08 18.58 -25.25
C TYR A 106 5.12 17.92 -26.65
N GLU A 107 5.64 16.69 -26.78
CA GLU A 107 5.69 15.94 -28.04
C GLU A 107 4.48 14.98 -28.19
N ALA A 108 4.13 14.65 -29.43
CA ALA A 108 2.90 13.93 -29.76
C ALA A 108 2.92 12.42 -29.46
N THR A 109 4.07 11.83 -29.12
CA THR A 109 4.21 10.39 -28.82
C THR A 109 4.57 10.16 -27.36
N PRO A 110 3.86 9.29 -26.62
CA PRO A 110 4.17 9.03 -25.22
C PRO A 110 5.42 8.15 -25.07
N ILE A 111 5.96 8.10 -23.85
CA ILE A 111 6.55 6.86 -23.35
C ILE A 111 5.45 6.07 -22.61
N THR A 112 5.43 4.76 -22.73
CA THR A 112 4.43 3.91 -22.05
C THR A 112 5.11 3.03 -21.02
N LEU A 113 4.96 3.32 -19.74
CA LEU A 113 5.45 2.45 -18.66
C LEU A 113 4.58 1.20 -18.58
N ALA A 114 5.18 0.05 -18.28
CA ALA A 114 4.48 -1.13 -17.81
C ALA A 114 4.65 -1.22 -16.29
N ILE A 115 3.54 -1.21 -15.54
CA ILE A 115 3.54 -1.25 -14.07
C ILE A 115 2.85 -2.53 -13.59
N ASP A 116 3.53 -3.28 -12.72
CA ASP A 116 2.99 -4.49 -12.08
C ASP A 116 1.97 -4.11 -10.99
N VAL A 117 0.74 -4.61 -11.13
CA VAL A 117 -0.40 -4.23 -10.28
C VAL A 117 -0.31 -4.73 -8.84
N THR A 118 0.69 -5.53 -8.50
CA THR A 118 0.80 -6.18 -7.17
C THR A 118 1.91 -5.60 -6.30
N ASN A 119 2.84 -4.84 -6.87
CA ASN A 119 3.86 -4.08 -6.13
C ASN A 119 4.05 -2.63 -6.63
N LEU A 120 3.36 -2.20 -7.68
CA LEU A 120 3.53 -0.89 -8.35
C LEU A 120 4.92 -0.65 -8.96
N TYR A 121 5.69 -1.70 -9.24
CA TYR A 121 7.03 -1.56 -9.83
C TYR A 121 6.90 -1.31 -11.33
N VAL A 122 7.66 -0.34 -11.84
CA VAL A 122 7.86 -0.17 -13.28
C VAL A 122 8.76 -1.31 -13.73
N VAL A 123 8.23 -2.28 -14.48
CA VAL A 123 9.03 -3.43 -14.98
C VAL A 123 9.77 -3.10 -16.28
N GLY A 124 9.32 -2.06 -16.97
CA GLY A 124 9.89 -1.57 -18.22
C GLY A 124 9.09 -0.42 -18.81
N TYR A 125 9.52 0.08 -19.97
CA TYR A 125 8.81 1.10 -20.72
C TYR A 125 8.96 0.91 -22.23
N ARG A 126 7.92 1.30 -22.98
CA ARG A 126 7.93 1.39 -24.43
C ARG A 126 8.25 2.81 -24.88
N THR A 127 9.06 2.94 -25.92
CA THR A 127 9.21 4.18 -26.70
C THR A 127 9.24 3.83 -28.19
N GLY A 128 8.30 4.38 -28.96
CA GLY A 128 8.09 4.00 -30.36
C GLY A 128 7.83 2.49 -30.50
N ASP A 129 8.69 1.82 -31.27
CA ASP A 129 8.58 0.39 -31.57
C ASP A 129 9.56 -0.49 -30.75
N LEU A 130 10.13 0.04 -29.66
CA LEU A 130 11.01 -0.71 -28.76
C LEU A 130 10.43 -0.76 -27.34
N PHE A 131 10.63 -1.90 -26.66
CA PHE A 131 10.33 -2.05 -25.24
C PHE A 131 11.61 -2.33 -24.45
N TYR A 132 11.88 -1.49 -23.46
CA TYR A 132 13.02 -1.62 -22.55
C TYR A 132 12.55 -2.18 -21.21
N TYR A 133 13.25 -3.14 -20.64
CA TYR A 133 12.86 -3.78 -19.37
C TYR A 133 14.05 -3.92 -18.41
N PHE A 134 13.77 -3.93 -17.11
CA PHE A 134 14.82 -4.05 -16.09
C PHE A 134 15.28 -5.50 -15.90
N LEU A 135 16.55 -5.66 -15.50
CA LEU A 135 17.20 -6.95 -15.25
C LEU A 135 16.50 -7.84 -14.19
N ASP A 136 15.77 -7.24 -13.25
CA ASP A 136 14.98 -7.91 -12.20
C ASP A 136 13.50 -8.11 -12.56
N SER A 137 13.10 -7.79 -13.79
CA SER A 137 11.72 -8.02 -14.24
C SER A 137 11.37 -9.51 -14.27
N ALA A 138 10.10 -9.83 -14.07
CA ALA A 138 9.65 -11.21 -13.91
C ALA A 138 9.78 -12.01 -15.23
N VAL A 139 9.85 -13.34 -15.13
CA VAL A 139 9.93 -14.25 -16.30
C VAL A 139 8.78 -14.04 -17.31
N ASP A 140 7.64 -13.51 -16.86
CA ASP A 140 6.48 -13.20 -17.71
C ASP A 140 6.51 -11.81 -18.35
N THR A 141 7.47 -10.93 -18.01
CA THR A 141 7.62 -9.58 -18.60
C THR A 141 7.85 -9.58 -20.13
N PRO A 142 8.54 -10.55 -20.76
CA PRO A 142 8.53 -10.73 -22.22
C PRO A 142 7.14 -10.96 -22.81
N GLY A 143 6.16 -11.31 -21.97
CA GLY A 143 4.75 -11.42 -22.33
C GLY A 143 4.05 -10.08 -22.59
N ILE A 144 4.66 -8.95 -22.20
CA ILE A 144 4.23 -7.59 -22.49
C ILE A 144 4.91 -7.12 -23.79
N PHE A 145 4.17 -6.43 -24.66
CA PHE A 145 4.63 -5.93 -25.96
C PHE A 145 5.30 -6.99 -26.86
N ARG A 146 4.85 -8.25 -26.79
CA ARG A 146 5.39 -9.43 -27.53
C ARG A 146 5.75 -9.25 -29.01
N GLU A 147 5.10 -8.31 -29.71
CA GLU A 147 5.31 -8.05 -31.14
C GLU A 147 6.40 -6.98 -31.40
N LEU A 148 6.93 -6.33 -30.36
CA LEU A 148 8.03 -5.38 -30.42
C LEU A 148 9.36 -6.08 -30.06
N PRO A 149 10.52 -5.59 -30.52
CA PRO A 149 11.81 -5.99 -29.97
C PRO A 149 12.01 -5.51 -28.53
N HIS A 150 12.41 -6.44 -27.66
CA HIS A 150 12.74 -6.19 -26.26
C HIS A 150 14.24 -5.90 -26.10
N ILE A 151 14.58 -4.94 -25.23
CA ILE A 151 15.96 -4.60 -24.86
C ILE A 151 16.07 -4.61 -23.34
N GLU A 152 16.96 -5.44 -22.81
CA GLU A 152 17.28 -5.44 -21.38
C GLU A 152 18.12 -4.22 -21.00
N LEU A 153 17.80 -3.61 -19.86
CA LEU A 153 18.58 -2.54 -19.27
C LEU A 153 19.73 -3.12 -18.43
N PRO A 154 20.92 -2.49 -18.41
CA PRO A 154 22.11 -3.02 -17.71
C PRO A 154 22.04 -2.92 -16.18
N PHE A 155 20.87 -2.56 -15.62
CA PHE A 155 20.62 -2.41 -14.19
C PHE A 155 19.19 -2.87 -13.85
N ASN A 156 18.97 -3.14 -12.56
CA ASN A 156 17.66 -3.50 -12.02
C ASN A 156 16.85 -2.26 -11.60
N SER A 157 15.57 -2.45 -11.28
CA SER A 157 14.61 -1.39 -10.94
C SER A 157 14.83 -0.75 -9.56
N SER A 158 15.73 -1.29 -8.74
CA SER A 158 15.89 -0.88 -7.34
C SER A 158 16.61 0.46 -7.18
N TYR A 159 16.21 1.26 -6.18
CA TYR A 159 16.89 2.53 -5.87
C TYR A 159 18.39 2.41 -5.59
N PRO A 160 18.93 1.34 -4.95
CA PRO A 160 20.38 1.15 -4.85
C PRO A 160 21.08 1.10 -6.20
N ALA A 161 20.55 0.35 -7.18
CA ALA A 161 21.14 0.27 -8.53
C ALA A 161 20.97 1.59 -9.30
N LEU A 162 19.77 2.19 -9.27
CA LEU A 162 19.52 3.45 -9.94
C LEU A 162 20.39 4.59 -9.39
N GLN A 163 20.57 4.67 -8.07
CA GLN A 163 21.41 5.72 -7.46
C GLN A 163 22.91 5.49 -7.67
N HIS A 164 23.36 4.24 -7.88
CA HIS A 164 24.75 3.97 -8.27
C HIS A 164 25.09 4.66 -9.60
N GLU A 165 24.15 4.64 -10.54
CA GLU A 165 24.26 5.20 -11.88
C GLU A 165 23.94 6.72 -11.95
N ALA A 166 23.02 7.20 -11.12
CA ALA A 166 22.44 8.55 -11.21
C ALA A 166 22.80 9.50 -10.06
N GLY A 167 23.36 9.00 -8.96
CA GLY A 167 23.47 9.69 -7.68
C GLY A 167 22.21 9.61 -6.80
N ASP A 168 22.32 10.06 -5.55
CA ASP A 168 21.28 9.89 -4.53
C ASP A 168 19.95 10.61 -4.84
N ARG A 169 18.83 9.97 -4.50
CA ARG A 169 17.47 10.55 -4.58
C ARG A 169 17.36 11.95 -4.00
N VAL A 170 17.96 12.19 -2.82
CA VAL A 170 17.94 13.49 -2.12
C VAL A 170 18.54 14.64 -2.96
N ASN A 171 19.39 14.30 -3.94
CA ASN A 171 20.04 15.26 -4.82
C ASN A 171 19.34 15.45 -6.17
N ILE A 172 18.45 14.53 -6.54
CA ILE A 172 17.71 14.57 -7.80
C ILE A 172 16.40 15.37 -7.58
N PRO A 173 16.23 16.53 -8.25
CA PRO A 173 14.99 17.28 -8.15
C PRO A 173 13.81 16.51 -8.78
N LEU A 174 12.63 16.75 -8.23
CA LEU A 174 11.33 16.27 -8.71
C LEU A 174 10.41 17.46 -9.01
N GLY A 175 9.40 17.23 -9.83
CA GLY A 175 8.43 18.24 -10.26
C GLY A 175 8.12 18.12 -11.74
N ILE A 176 7.09 18.82 -12.21
CA ILE A 176 6.59 18.65 -13.59
C ILE A 176 7.67 18.93 -14.65
N THR A 177 8.57 19.89 -14.42
CA THR A 177 9.69 20.18 -15.34
C THR A 177 10.68 19.02 -15.42
N GLU A 178 10.95 18.36 -14.30
CA GLU A 178 11.85 17.20 -14.24
C GLU A 178 11.21 15.96 -14.88
N LEU A 179 9.89 15.78 -14.72
CA LEU A 179 9.13 14.73 -15.40
C LEU A 179 9.12 14.95 -16.93
N ASP A 180 8.91 16.20 -17.38
CA ASP A 180 8.92 16.59 -18.80
C ASP A 180 10.27 16.25 -19.47
N GLN A 181 11.38 16.61 -18.81
CA GLN A 181 12.73 16.25 -19.27
C GLN A 181 12.98 14.74 -19.21
N SER A 182 12.54 14.07 -18.14
CA SER A 182 12.72 12.62 -17.99
C SER A 182 11.98 11.82 -19.08
N ILE A 183 10.79 12.27 -19.50
CA ILE A 183 10.07 11.71 -20.64
C ILE A 183 10.87 11.87 -21.93
N GLN A 184 11.45 13.06 -22.18
CA GLN A 184 12.31 13.29 -23.34
C GLN A 184 13.56 12.40 -23.33
N ASP A 185 14.25 12.30 -22.18
CA ASP A 185 15.48 11.52 -22.04
C ASP A 185 15.21 10.02 -22.27
N LEU A 186 14.12 9.49 -21.71
CA LEU A 186 13.67 8.11 -21.92
C LEU A 186 13.28 7.85 -23.39
N ARG A 187 12.67 8.83 -24.08
CA ARG A 187 12.37 8.73 -25.51
C ARG A 187 13.64 8.64 -26.37
N HIS A 188 14.77 9.18 -25.90
CA HIS A 188 16.02 9.31 -26.66
C HIS A 188 17.22 8.54 -26.06
N TYR A 189 16.97 7.34 -25.53
CA TYR A 189 17.93 6.44 -24.84
C TYR A 189 19.40 6.47 -25.33
N ARG A 190 19.65 6.51 -26.65
CA ARG A 190 21.00 6.38 -27.25
C ARG A 190 22.00 7.50 -26.89
N ARG A 191 21.70 8.39 -25.94
CA ARG A 191 22.52 9.56 -25.57
C ARG A 191 22.66 9.84 -24.07
N THR A 192 21.99 9.10 -23.18
CA THR A 192 21.87 9.45 -21.75
C THR A 192 21.92 8.23 -20.82
N ASN A 193 22.32 8.44 -19.55
CA ASN A 193 22.12 7.44 -18.50
C ASN A 193 20.65 7.48 -18.04
N LEU A 194 19.89 6.41 -18.31
CA LEU A 194 18.45 6.37 -18.00
C LEU A 194 18.12 6.27 -16.51
N ALA A 195 19.09 5.93 -15.65
CA ALA A 195 18.80 5.71 -14.24
C ALA A 195 18.22 6.97 -13.56
N ARG A 196 18.68 8.18 -13.95
CA ARG A 196 18.15 9.44 -13.40
C ARG A 196 16.70 9.70 -13.85
N PRO A 197 16.33 9.63 -15.16
CA PRO A 197 14.94 9.66 -15.58
C PRO A 197 14.03 8.65 -14.86
N PHE A 198 14.49 7.41 -14.64
CA PHE A 198 13.70 6.42 -13.89
C PHE A 198 13.48 6.82 -12.42
N ILE A 199 14.49 7.37 -11.74
CA ILE A 199 14.33 7.88 -10.36
C ILE A 199 13.23 8.96 -10.28
N VAL A 200 13.15 9.85 -11.28
CA VAL A 200 12.09 10.87 -11.34
C VAL A 200 10.73 10.23 -11.60
N VAL A 201 10.63 9.39 -12.62
CA VAL A 201 9.37 8.76 -13.03
C VAL A 201 8.79 7.85 -11.93
N ILE A 202 9.62 7.03 -11.28
CA ILE A 202 9.16 6.12 -10.21
C ILE A 202 8.66 6.93 -9.00
N GLN A 203 9.38 7.97 -8.56
CA GLN A 203 8.93 8.82 -7.45
C GLN A 203 7.66 9.64 -7.79
N MET A 204 7.51 10.08 -9.03
CA MET A 204 6.37 10.90 -9.45
C MET A 204 5.13 10.10 -9.88
N VAL A 205 5.28 8.80 -10.15
CA VAL A 205 4.17 7.89 -10.49
C VAL A 205 3.95 6.88 -9.37
N SER A 206 4.81 5.86 -9.26
CA SER A 206 4.62 4.75 -8.31
C SER A 206 4.57 5.21 -6.85
N GLU A 207 5.51 6.06 -6.40
CA GLU A 207 5.54 6.50 -5.00
C GLU A 207 4.39 7.48 -4.67
N ALA A 208 3.95 8.30 -5.62
CA ALA A 208 2.75 9.13 -5.47
C ALA A 208 1.46 8.28 -5.37
N VAL A 209 1.37 7.18 -6.12
CA VAL A 209 0.26 6.21 -6.01
C VAL A 209 0.26 5.53 -4.64
N ARG A 210 1.43 5.14 -4.12
CA ARG A 210 1.59 4.51 -2.79
C ARG A 210 1.30 5.45 -1.63
N PHE A 211 1.76 6.70 -1.70
CA PHE A 211 1.73 7.63 -0.58
C PHE A 211 1.04 8.96 -0.93
N ARG A 212 -0.05 9.26 -0.20
CA ARG A 212 -0.67 10.60 -0.20
C ARG A 212 0.31 11.69 0.19
N TYR A 213 1.33 11.38 1.00
CA TYR A 213 2.41 12.32 1.31
C TYR A 213 3.15 12.80 0.05
N ILE A 214 3.54 11.86 -0.82
CA ILE A 214 4.36 12.12 -2.00
C ILE A 214 3.51 12.73 -3.12
N GLU A 215 2.29 12.24 -3.31
CA GLU A 215 1.26 12.88 -4.14
C GLU A 215 1.11 14.38 -3.79
N ASN A 216 0.90 14.71 -2.51
CA ASN A 216 0.76 16.10 -2.08
C ASN A 216 2.02 16.94 -2.33
N LEU A 217 3.24 16.39 -2.25
CA LEU A 217 4.46 17.12 -2.62
C LEU A 217 4.49 17.46 -4.11
N VAL A 218 4.09 16.54 -4.99
CA VAL A 218 3.98 16.80 -6.43
C VAL A 218 2.86 17.80 -6.75
N VAL A 219 1.72 17.70 -6.05
CA VAL A 219 0.58 18.64 -6.20
C VAL A 219 0.96 20.06 -5.77
N LEU A 220 1.76 20.22 -4.70
CA LEU A 220 2.26 21.52 -4.25
C LEU A 220 3.32 22.11 -5.21
N SER A 221 4.07 21.24 -5.91
CA SER A 221 5.00 21.61 -6.99
C SER A 221 4.29 22.22 -8.22
N ILE A 222 3.01 21.87 -8.45
CA ILE A 222 2.14 22.50 -9.43
C ILE A 222 1.53 23.78 -8.83
N ARG A 223 1.83 24.97 -9.37
CA ARG A 223 1.26 26.22 -8.88
C ARG A 223 -0.05 26.58 -9.60
N ALA A 224 -0.89 27.37 -8.93
CA ALA A 224 -2.20 27.78 -9.43
C ALA A 224 -2.13 28.79 -10.59
N ASP A 225 -0.99 29.48 -10.76
CA ASP A 225 -0.68 30.36 -11.89
C ASP A 225 -0.14 29.60 -13.13
N GLY A 226 -0.10 28.27 -13.08
CA GLY A 226 0.48 27.41 -14.12
C GLY A 226 2.01 27.33 -14.09
N SER A 227 2.68 28.03 -13.16
CA SER A 227 4.12 27.90 -13.01
C SER A 227 4.51 26.56 -12.37
N ARG A 228 5.64 26.01 -12.81
CA ARG A 228 6.20 24.73 -12.34
C ARG A 228 7.31 25.01 -11.34
N GLN A 229 7.26 24.42 -10.15
CA GLN A 229 8.36 24.48 -9.19
C GLN A 229 8.93 23.08 -8.94
N ASN A 230 10.25 22.95 -8.99
CA ASN A 230 10.93 21.73 -8.56
C ASN A 230 11.10 21.70 -7.04
N PHE A 231 11.04 20.51 -6.46
CA PHE A 231 11.39 20.21 -5.07
C PHE A 231 12.47 19.12 -5.03
N ARG A 232 13.02 18.81 -3.85
CA ARG A 232 13.91 17.67 -3.64
C ARG A 232 13.28 16.71 -2.62
N PRO A 233 13.45 15.38 -2.78
CA PRO A 233 12.98 14.41 -1.79
C PRO A 233 13.54 14.71 -0.40
N THR A 234 12.68 14.79 0.61
CA THR A 234 13.11 14.93 2.00
C THR A 234 13.56 13.58 2.56
N ARG A 235 14.33 13.59 3.67
CA ARG A 235 14.67 12.36 4.41
C ARG A 235 13.42 11.58 4.84
N THR A 236 12.35 12.28 5.22
CA THR A 236 11.02 11.69 5.48
C THR A 236 10.43 10.97 4.27
N MET A 237 10.49 11.57 3.07
CA MET A 237 10.00 10.96 1.83
C MET A 237 10.77 9.68 1.51
N ILE A 238 12.11 9.76 1.50
CA ILE A 238 12.99 8.59 1.26
C ILE A 238 12.77 7.50 2.31
N SER A 239 12.53 7.86 3.57
CA SER A 239 12.26 6.92 4.65
C SER A 239 10.92 6.20 4.49
N LEU A 240 9.87 6.87 3.98
CA LEU A 240 8.60 6.25 3.63
C LEU A 240 8.77 5.26 2.46
N GLU A 241 9.41 5.68 1.37
CA GLU A 241 9.71 4.85 0.19
C GLU A 241 10.45 3.57 0.60
N ASN A 242 11.53 3.70 1.38
CA ASN A 242 12.35 2.57 1.83
C ASN A 242 11.63 1.60 2.78
N ASN A 243 10.56 2.04 3.45
CA ASN A 243 9.83 1.24 4.43
C ASN A 243 8.43 0.82 3.95
N TRP A 244 8.08 1.02 2.66
CA TRP A 244 6.73 0.72 2.17
C TRP A 244 6.32 -0.74 2.39
N ASP A 245 7.22 -1.70 2.11
CA ASP A 245 6.99 -3.13 2.33
C ASP A 245 6.88 -3.46 3.83
N THR A 246 7.79 -2.93 4.66
CA THR A 246 7.80 -3.12 6.10
C THR A 246 6.53 -2.57 6.75
N LEU A 247 6.12 -1.34 6.41
CA LEU A 247 4.89 -0.72 6.88
C LEU A 247 3.67 -1.54 6.44
N SER A 248 3.60 -1.93 5.17
CA SER A 248 2.48 -2.75 4.65
C SER A 248 2.35 -4.08 5.39
N THR A 249 3.48 -4.73 5.70
CA THR A 249 3.56 -5.97 6.48
C THR A 249 3.12 -5.74 7.92
N SER A 250 3.73 -4.77 8.61
CA SER A 250 3.42 -4.46 10.01
C SER A 250 1.97 -4.02 10.21
N ILE A 251 1.35 -3.32 9.25
CA ILE A 251 -0.07 -2.95 9.29
C ILE A 251 -0.97 -4.18 9.12
N GLN A 252 -0.72 -5.01 8.11
CA GLN A 252 -1.57 -6.17 7.81
C GLN A 252 -1.48 -7.29 8.87
N GLN A 253 -0.31 -7.47 9.48
CA GLN A 253 -0.07 -8.45 10.54
C GLN A 253 -0.28 -7.88 11.95
N SER A 254 -0.73 -6.63 12.07
CA SER A 254 -0.91 -5.98 13.38
C SER A 254 -2.04 -6.58 14.21
N VAL A 255 -1.85 -6.61 15.52
CA VAL A 255 -2.90 -6.98 16.48
C VAL A 255 -3.53 -5.71 17.04
N GLU A 256 -4.82 -5.51 16.78
CA GLU A 256 -5.56 -4.28 17.13
C GLU A 256 -4.85 -2.99 16.64
N GLY A 257 -4.11 -3.07 15.53
CA GLY A 257 -3.31 -1.97 14.98
C GLY A 257 -1.93 -1.80 15.61
N ARG A 258 -1.46 -2.68 16.51
CA ARG A 258 -0.11 -2.65 17.09
C ARG A 258 0.90 -3.47 16.28
N PHE A 259 2.06 -2.88 16.02
CA PHE A 259 3.14 -3.50 15.25
C PHE A 259 4.08 -4.29 16.17
N THR A 260 4.64 -5.39 15.68
CA THR A 260 5.70 -6.15 16.35
C THR A 260 6.59 -6.80 15.28
N PRO A 261 7.85 -6.35 15.08
CA PRO A 261 8.50 -5.19 15.72
C PRO A 261 7.90 -3.83 15.28
N SER A 262 8.36 -2.74 15.91
CA SER A 262 8.08 -1.37 15.43
C SER A 262 8.86 -1.06 14.15
N VAL A 263 8.34 -0.17 13.31
CA VAL A 263 9.01 0.29 12.08
C VAL A 263 9.73 1.62 12.36
N GLU A 264 10.99 1.72 11.96
CA GLU A 264 11.79 2.94 12.12
C GLU A 264 11.66 3.85 10.89
N LEU A 265 11.12 5.06 11.12
CA LEU A 265 11.02 6.12 10.12
C LEU A 265 11.88 7.34 10.50
N VAL A 266 12.08 8.27 9.57
CA VAL A 266 12.81 9.53 9.79
C VAL A 266 11.86 10.72 9.67
N ASN A 267 11.85 11.62 10.66
CA ASN A 267 11.03 12.84 10.63
C ASN A 267 11.65 13.95 9.74
N ARG A 268 11.16 15.19 9.87
CA ARG A 268 11.66 16.33 9.05
C ARG A 268 12.94 16.93 9.62
N GLU A 269 13.21 16.65 10.88
CA GLU A 269 14.34 17.07 11.70
C GLU A 269 15.52 16.07 11.62
N ASP A 270 15.43 15.09 10.71
CA ASP A 270 16.40 13.98 10.49
C ASP A 270 16.57 13.05 11.72
N GLN A 271 15.54 12.95 12.55
CA GLN A 271 15.50 12.11 13.75
C GLN A 271 14.76 10.80 13.48
N SER A 272 15.24 9.71 14.08
CA SER A 272 14.57 8.42 14.13
C SER A 272 13.25 8.51 14.93
N VAL A 273 12.19 7.93 14.38
CA VAL A 273 10.86 7.83 14.96
C VAL A 273 10.36 6.39 14.82
N LEU A 274 10.18 5.72 15.96
CA LEU A 274 9.60 4.37 16.00
C LEU A 274 8.08 4.43 15.87
N VAL A 275 7.56 3.94 14.74
CA VAL A 275 6.14 3.70 14.53
C VAL A 275 5.80 2.31 15.06
N SER A 276 5.08 2.27 16.19
CA SER A 276 4.66 1.02 16.85
C SER A 276 3.20 0.64 16.59
N SER A 277 2.46 1.44 15.81
CA SER A 277 1.05 1.17 15.51
C SER A 277 0.48 1.97 14.34
N VAL A 278 -0.66 1.51 13.84
CA VAL A 278 -1.51 2.27 12.91
C VAL A 278 -2.08 3.49 13.63
N THR A 279 -1.60 4.67 13.25
CA THR A 279 -2.11 5.96 13.75
C THR A 279 -2.94 6.66 12.67
N PRO A 280 -3.85 7.59 13.04
CA PRO A 280 -4.54 8.43 12.06
C PRO A 280 -3.56 9.19 11.15
N GLY A 281 -2.41 9.63 11.68
CA GLY A 281 -1.34 10.24 10.90
C GLY A 281 -0.75 9.29 9.86
N LEU A 282 -0.55 8.01 10.19
CA LEU A 282 -0.07 7.01 9.23
C LEU A 282 -1.10 6.76 8.11
N ILE A 283 -2.38 6.59 8.49
CA ILE A 283 -3.50 6.36 7.55
C ILE A 283 -3.66 7.52 6.56
N LEU A 284 -3.43 8.76 7.00
CA LEU A 284 -3.52 9.94 6.13
C LEU A 284 -2.36 10.06 5.12
N ASN A 285 -1.21 9.41 5.37
CA ASN A 285 -0.02 9.54 4.52
C ASN A 285 0.22 8.34 3.59
N ILE A 286 -0.20 7.14 3.96
CA ILE A 286 -0.24 5.96 3.08
C ILE A 286 -1.55 5.97 2.29
N ALA A 287 -1.50 5.71 0.98
CA ALA A 287 -2.69 5.51 0.15
C ALA A 287 -2.97 4.03 -0.09
N VAL A 288 -1.93 3.28 -0.48
CA VAL A 288 -2.01 1.88 -0.90
C VAL A 288 -0.83 1.08 -0.35
N MET A 289 -1.10 -0.12 0.16
CA MET A 289 -0.12 -1.07 0.69
C MET A 289 0.13 -2.22 -0.28
N ILE A 290 1.34 -2.79 -0.31
CA ILE A 290 1.57 -4.08 -0.97
C ILE A 290 0.72 -5.16 -0.29
N PHE A 291 0.17 -6.10 -1.07
CA PHE A 291 -0.54 -7.24 -0.49
C PHE A 291 0.44 -8.14 0.25
N VAL A 292 0.14 -8.45 1.52
CA VAL A 292 0.92 -9.39 2.33
C VAL A 292 0.07 -10.60 2.71
N CYS A 293 -1.13 -10.35 3.25
CA CYS A 293 -2.00 -11.41 3.73
C CYS A 293 -3.44 -10.91 3.90
N ASN A 294 -4.37 -11.85 4.00
CA ASN A 294 -5.75 -11.68 4.40
C ASN A 294 -5.88 -11.79 5.92
N ASN A 295 -6.63 -10.87 6.51
CA ASN A 295 -6.95 -10.91 7.93
C ASN A 295 -7.88 -12.12 8.19
N PRO A 296 -7.56 -13.03 9.13
CA PRO A 296 -8.40 -14.20 9.41
C PRO A 296 -9.85 -13.81 9.73
N ASN A 297 -10.79 -14.58 9.20
CA ASN A 297 -12.21 -14.36 9.41
C ASN A 297 -12.56 -14.60 10.89
N PRO A 298 -13.27 -13.69 11.61
CA PRO A 298 -13.61 -13.89 13.03
C PRO A 298 -14.29 -15.23 13.31
N ASN A 299 -15.03 -15.78 12.35
CA ASN A 299 -15.69 -17.09 12.48
C ASN A 299 -14.73 -18.30 12.41
N GLN A 300 -13.50 -18.14 11.89
CA GLN A 300 -12.46 -19.18 11.92
C GLN A 300 -11.72 -19.23 13.26
N LEU A 301 -11.80 -18.18 14.09
CA LEU A 301 -11.23 -18.16 15.44
C LEU A 301 -12.08 -18.96 16.46
N ILE A 302 -13.28 -19.42 16.07
CA ILE A 302 -14.15 -20.27 16.89
C ILE A 302 -13.75 -21.75 16.73
N SER A 303 -12.54 -22.08 17.17
CA SER A 303 -12.17 -23.43 17.58
C SER A 303 -11.39 -23.33 18.88
N PRO A 304 -11.79 -24.05 19.94
CA PRO A 304 -11.10 -23.94 21.22
C PRO A 304 -9.65 -24.35 21.03
N MET A 305 -8.72 -23.43 21.34
CA MET A 305 -7.28 -23.63 21.12
C MET A 305 -6.78 -24.85 21.87
N ARG A 306 -6.77 -26.01 21.20
CA ARG A 306 -5.79 -27.05 21.50
C ARG A 306 -4.42 -26.44 21.21
N HIS A 307 -3.50 -26.59 22.15
CA HIS A 307 -2.12 -26.16 21.99
C HIS A 307 -1.56 -26.67 20.65
N VAL A 308 -1.43 -25.77 19.68
CA VAL A 308 -0.64 -26.04 18.48
C VAL A 308 0.80 -25.99 18.94
N ASN A 309 1.36 -27.16 19.25
CA ASN A 309 2.82 -27.31 19.22
C ASN A 309 3.28 -26.85 17.84
N VAL A 310 4.33 -26.02 17.80
CA VAL A 310 4.99 -25.61 16.56
C VAL A 310 5.83 -26.77 16.05
N ASP A 311 5.13 -27.83 15.65
CA ASP A 311 5.64 -28.97 14.91
C ASP A 311 4.43 -29.67 14.27
N HIS A 312 4.38 -29.63 12.94
CA HIS A 312 3.54 -30.48 12.10
C HIS A 312 2.01 -30.24 12.10
N VAL A 313 1.58 -29.16 11.45
CA VAL A 313 0.23 -29.09 10.84
C VAL A 313 0.37 -29.22 9.32
N MET A 314 0.36 -30.45 8.81
CA MET A 314 0.04 -30.70 7.40
C MET A 314 -1.48 -30.74 7.26
N GLY A 315 -2.09 -29.88 6.44
CA GLY A 315 -3.51 -30.04 6.09
C GLY A 315 -4.31 -28.82 5.62
N ILE A 316 -3.83 -27.58 5.78
CA ILE A 316 -4.48 -26.39 5.20
C ILE A 316 -3.40 -25.51 4.57
N ASN A 317 -3.28 -25.57 3.24
CA ASN A 317 -2.46 -24.63 2.47
C ASN A 317 -3.27 -23.35 2.26
N ASP A 318 -3.27 -22.46 3.25
CA ASP A 318 -3.78 -21.10 3.15
C ASP A 318 -2.66 -20.14 3.59
N ASP A 319 -1.58 -20.14 2.80
CA ASP A 319 -0.37 -19.31 2.95
C ASP A 319 -0.67 -17.79 2.94
N HIS A 320 -1.94 -17.44 2.74
CA HIS A 320 -2.46 -16.09 2.63
C HIS A 320 -3.10 -15.58 3.92
N ILE A 321 -3.23 -16.36 5.01
CA ILE A 321 -3.75 -15.84 6.28
C ILE A 321 -2.65 -15.12 7.07
N CYS A 322 -2.95 -13.93 7.59
CA CYS A 322 -1.99 -13.17 8.40
C CYS A 322 -1.62 -13.93 9.69
N SER A 323 -0.33 -14.21 9.86
CA SER A 323 0.25 -14.68 11.13
C SER A 323 0.04 -13.65 12.24
N ILE A 324 -1.09 -13.73 12.94
CA ILE A 324 -1.31 -13.00 14.19
C ILE A 324 -0.20 -13.41 15.16
N ILE A 325 0.63 -12.47 15.62
CA ILE A 325 1.44 -12.68 16.83
C ILE A 325 0.44 -12.61 17.99
N PRO A 326 0.00 -13.73 18.59
CA PRO A 326 -1.22 -13.73 19.40
C PRO A 326 -1.07 -12.91 20.69
N GLU A 327 0.17 -12.75 21.17
CA GLU A 327 0.48 -12.10 22.44
C GLU A 327 1.72 -11.19 22.34
N PRO A 328 1.62 -10.04 21.62
CA PRO A 328 2.77 -9.18 21.36
C PRO A 328 3.24 -8.49 22.64
N THR A 329 4.56 -8.36 22.80
CA THR A 329 5.17 -7.61 23.91
C THR A 329 5.67 -6.27 23.39
N ILE A 330 5.01 -5.20 23.85
CA ILE A 330 5.17 -3.84 23.33
C ILE A 330 5.53 -2.84 24.42
N ARG A 331 5.93 -1.64 24.02
CA ARG A 331 5.87 -0.46 24.89
C ARG A 331 4.56 0.28 24.64
N ILE A 332 3.84 0.62 25.70
CA ILE A 332 2.63 1.43 25.61
C ILE A 332 3.04 2.90 25.79
N SER A 333 3.28 3.58 24.67
CA SER A 333 3.52 5.03 24.65
C SER A 333 2.20 5.80 24.55
N GLY A 334 2.17 7.01 25.11
CA GLY A 334 0.97 7.84 25.18
C GLY A 334 1.28 9.32 25.31
N ARG A 335 0.68 9.98 26.31
CA ARG A 335 0.73 11.44 26.50
C ARG A 335 2.18 11.94 26.53
N ASN A 336 2.46 12.95 25.71
CA ASN A 336 3.78 13.57 25.53
C ASN A 336 4.91 12.59 25.11
N GLY A 337 4.57 11.46 24.48
CA GLY A 337 5.56 10.45 24.07
C GLY A 337 6.17 9.66 25.23
N LEU A 338 5.59 9.76 26.44
CA LEU A 338 6.01 8.98 27.61
C LEU A 338 5.37 7.59 27.57
N CYS A 339 6.04 6.61 28.18
CA CYS A 339 5.63 5.21 28.26
C CYS A 339 4.99 4.87 29.61
N ALA A 340 4.05 3.93 29.60
CA ALA A 340 3.54 3.28 30.81
C ALA A 340 4.64 2.43 31.45
N ASP A 341 4.99 2.75 32.70
CA ASP A 341 6.15 2.24 33.43
C ASP A 341 5.72 1.75 34.83
N VAL A 342 6.11 0.54 35.23
CA VAL A 342 5.93 0.06 36.60
C VAL A 342 6.96 0.77 37.49
N LYS A 343 6.45 1.67 38.35
CA LYS A 343 7.21 2.67 39.09
C LYS A 343 8.43 2.10 39.79
N ASP A 344 9.59 2.69 39.49
CA ASP A 344 10.89 2.36 40.10
C ASP A 344 11.26 0.85 39.97
N ARG A 345 10.72 0.15 38.95
CA ARG A 345 10.88 -1.31 38.70
C ARG A 345 10.41 -2.20 39.87
N SER A 346 9.58 -1.69 40.77
CA SER A 346 9.02 -2.49 41.88
C SER A 346 7.79 -3.28 41.44
N PHE A 347 7.85 -4.61 41.56
CA PHE A 347 6.77 -5.52 41.17
C PHE A 347 5.92 -6.02 42.35
N HIS A 348 5.99 -5.39 43.53
CA HIS A 348 5.07 -5.74 44.63
C HIS A 348 3.63 -5.38 44.27
N ASP A 349 2.67 -6.17 44.75
CA ASP A 349 1.25 -5.97 44.44
C ASP A 349 0.77 -4.61 44.95
N GLY A 350 0.14 -3.83 44.07
CA GLY A 350 -0.30 -2.46 44.36
C GLY A 350 0.69 -1.35 43.99
N ASN A 351 1.87 -1.66 43.44
CA ASN A 351 2.76 -0.59 42.94
C ASN A 351 2.09 0.14 41.76
N PRO A 352 1.97 1.49 41.77
CA PRO A 352 1.32 2.21 40.69
C PRO A 352 2.12 2.14 39.37
N ILE A 353 1.39 2.21 38.27
CA ILE A 353 1.93 2.41 36.94
C ILE A 353 1.96 3.93 36.67
N ILE A 354 3.08 4.43 36.15
CA ILE A 354 3.33 5.85 35.90
C ILE A 354 3.63 6.12 34.42
N LEU A 355 3.58 7.38 34.01
CA LEU A 355 4.30 7.85 32.83
C LEU A 355 5.79 8.03 33.13
N PHE A 356 6.66 7.50 32.28
CA PHE A 356 8.11 7.69 32.35
C PHE A 356 8.71 7.80 30.94
N PRO A 357 9.87 8.44 30.73
CA PRO A 357 10.55 8.43 29.44
C PRO A 357 10.72 7.00 28.90
N CYS A 358 10.36 6.80 27.63
CA CYS A 358 10.46 5.50 26.98
C CYS A 358 11.93 5.05 26.89
N LYS A 359 12.24 3.90 27.47
CA LYS A 359 13.57 3.30 27.46
C LYS A 359 13.79 2.47 26.19
N SER A 360 15.00 2.44 25.65
CA SER A 360 15.37 1.59 24.51
C SER A 360 15.87 0.19 24.90
N ASN A 361 16.19 -0.04 26.19
CA ASN A 361 16.69 -1.32 26.71
C ASN A 361 15.56 -2.31 27.05
N GLU A 362 15.90 -3.57 27.30
CA GLU A 362 14.95 -4.66 27.65
C GLU A 362 14.41 -4.59 29.09
N ASP A 363 14.28 -3.38 29.67
CA ASP A 363 13.74 -3.21 31.01
C ASP A 363 12.24 -3.58 31.05
N GLU A 364 11.97 -4.75 31.59
CA GLU A 364 10.65 -5.35 31.82
C GLU A 364 9.57 -4.39 32.34
N ASN A 365 9.93 -3.36 33.11
CA ASN A 365 8.99 -2.42 33.71
C ASN A 365 8.31 -1.48 32.70
N GLN A 366 8.77 -1.43 31.44
CA GLN A 366 8.06 -0.79 30.33
C GLN A 366 7.59 -1.77 29.23
N LEU A 367 7.85 -3.06 29.41
CA LEU A 367 7.46 -4.10 28.47
C LEU A 367 6.13 -4.72 28.90
N TRP A 368 5.14 -4.63 28.01
CA TRP A 368 3.77 -5.05 28.24
C TRP A 368 3.37 -6.09 27.20
N THR A 369 3.22 -7.34 27.63
CA THR A 369 2.62 -8.41 26.83
C THR A 369 1.10 -8.25 26.83
N LEU A 370 0.52 -7.94 25.68
CA LEU A 370 -0.93 -8.04 25.49
C LEU A 370 -1.26 -9.52 25.37
N LYS A 371 -2.20 -10.04 26.16
CA LYS A 371 -2.57 -11.46 26.19
C LYS A 371 -3.91 -11.71 25.51
N THR A 372 -4.05 -12.88 24.90
CA THR A 372 -5.30 -13.34 24.26
C THR A 372 -6.48 -13.43 25.23
N ASP A 373 -6.20 -13.57 26.53
CA ASP A 373 -7.21 -13.54 27.60
C ASP A 373 -7.69 -12.12 27.96
N GLY A 374 -7.22 -11.08 27.27
CA GLY A 374 -7.54 -9.67 27.53
C GLY A 374 -6.78 -9.05 28.71
N THR A 375 -5.75 -9.71 29.27
CA THR A 375 -4.86 -9.10 30.26
C THR A 375 -3.66 -8.41 29.60
N THR A 376 -3.16 -7.35 30.23
CA THR A 376 -1.93 -6.66 29.83
C THR A 376 -0.88 -6.91 30.90
N ARG A 377 0.23 -7.58 30.59
CA ARG A 377 1.15 -8.13 31.60
C ARG A 377 2.58 -7.59 31.50
N SER A 378 3.22 -7.34 32.64
CA SER A 378 4.64 -7.00 32.78
C SER A 378 5.23 -7.84 33.92
N ASN A 379 6.41 -8.44 33.70
CA ASN A 379 7.07 -9.40 34.62
C ASN A 379 6.09 -10.43 35.24
N GLY A 380 5.27 -11.07 34.39
CA GLY A 380 4.27 -12.07 34.80
C GLY A 380 3.03 -11.53 35.56
N LYS A 381 3.03 -10.26 35.97
CA LYS A 381 1.93 -9.59 36.69
C LYS A 381 1.05 -8.76 35.76
N CYS A 382 -0.16 -8.45 36.19
CA CYS A 382 -1.19 -7.79 35.39
C CYS A 382 -1.29 -6.29 35.70
N MET A 383 -1.40 -5.48 34.65
CA MET A 383 -1.96 -4.12 34.72
C MET A 383 -3.40 -4.23 35.24
N THR A 384 -3.66 -3.60 36.37
CA THR A 384 -4.89 -3.82 37.16
C THR A 384 -5.46 -2.48 37.59
N ALA A 385 -6.74 -2.22 37.31
CA ALA A 385 -7.42 -1.06 37.86
C ALA A 385 -7.60 -1.25 39.38
N TYR A 386 -7.27 -0.25 40.20
CA TYR A 386 -7.51 -0.33 41.65
C TYR A 386 -9.02 -0.38 41.99
N GLY A 387 -9.86 0.18 41.12
CA GLY A 387 -11.30 0.07 41.18
C GLY A 387 -11.98 0.66 39.94
N PHE A 388 -13.30 0.66 39.94
CA PHE A 388 -14.14 0.97 38.78
C PHE A 388 -14.73 2.39 38.80
N LYS A 389 -14.11 3.34 39.52
CA LYS A 389 -14.51 4.75 39.56
C LYS A 389 -13.43 5.63 38.95
N ALA A 390 -13.85 6.72 38.31
CA ALA A 390 -12.95 7.71 37.73
C ALA A 390 -11.90 8.20 38.73
N ARG A 391 -10.67 8.43 38.22
CA ARG A 391 -9.45 8.85 38.95
C ARG A 391 -8.88 7.84 39.94
N GLN A 392 -9.41 6.60 40.01
CA GLN A 392 -8.71 5.53 40.72
C GLN A 392 -7.47 5.10 39.93
N TYR A 393 -6.35 4.89 40.62
CA TYR A 393 -5.07 4.58 40.00
C TYR A 393 -5.03 3.17 39.39
N VAL A 394 -4.07 2.95 38.49
CA VAL A 394 -3.77 1.64 37.88
C VAL A 394 -2.45 1.14 38.43
N MET A 395 -2.41 -0.14 38.78
CA MET A 395 -1.34 -0.78 39.51
C MET A 395 -0.87 -2.07 38.84
N ILE A 396 0.35 -2.50 39.17
CA ILE A 396 0.80 -3.87 38.91
C ILE A 396 0.25 -4.78 40.02
N TYR A 397 -0.31 -5.93 39.66
CA TYR A 397 -0.87 -6.88 40.62
C TYR A 397 -0.75 -8.33 40.13
N ASN A 398 -0.71 -9.28 41.04
CA ASN A 398 -0.73 -10.71 40.73
C ASN A 398 -2.02 -11.11 39.99
N CYS A 399 -1.86 -11.58 38.75
CA CYS A 399 -2.97 -11.97 37.87
C CYS A 399 -3.90 -13.05 38.45
N ALA A 400 -3.39 -13.91 39.35
CA ALA A 400 -4.16 -15.02 39.92
C ALA A 400 -4.99 -14.63 41.16
N THR A 401 -4.66 -13.53 41.83
CA THR A 401 -5.34 -13.08 43.06
C THR A 401 -6.08 -11.74 42.89
N ALA A 402 -5.82 -11.01 41.80
CA ALA A 402 -6.58 -9.82 41.42
C ALA A 402 -8.06 -10.15 41.13
N VAL A 403 -8.94 -9.15 41.27
CA VAL A 403 -10.32 -9.23 40.79
C VAL A 403 -10.29 -9.43 39.27
N PRO A 404 -10.84 -10.52 38.70
CA PRO A 404 -10.61 -10.89 37.30
C PRO A 404 -10.98 -9.80 36.30
N THR A 405 -12.07 -9.06 36.53
CA THR A 405 -12.56 -7.98 35.65
C THR A 405 -11.71 -6.71 35.74
N ALA A 406 -10.99 -6.49 36.84
CA ALA A 406 -10.08 -5.35 37.01
C ALA A 406 -8.75 -5.50 36.24
N THR A 407 -8.41 -6.72 35.81
CA THR A 407 -7.20 -7.01 35.01
C THR A 407 -7.44 -7.01 33.50
N LYS A 408 -8.71 -6.84 33.06
CA LYS A 408 -9.07 -6.87 31.64
C LYS A 408 -8.99 -5.49 31.01
N TRP A 409 -8.44 -5.46 29.80
CA TRP A 409 -8.31 -4.28 28.97
C TRP A 409 -8.60 -4.66 27.51
N GLN A 410 -9.23 -3.75 26.77
CA GLN A 410 -9.35 -3.81 25.31
C GLN A 410 -8.56 -2.64 24.72
N VAL A 411 -7.80 -2.87 23.66
CA VAL A 411 -7.08 -1.82 22.95
C VAL A 411 -7.82 -1.51 21.65
N TRP A 412 -8.29 -0.29 21.49
CA TRP A 412 -9.01 0.13 20.30
C TRP A 412 -8.03 0.72 19.27
N GLY A 413 -8.35 0.57 17.98
CA GLY A 413 -7.52 1.05 16.88
C GLY A 413 -7.34 2.59 16.82
N ASN A 414 -8.09 3.36 17.61
CA ASN A 414 -7.86 4.79 17.82
C ASN A 414 -6.80 5.09 18.90
N GLY A 415 -6.28 4.07 19.59
CA GLY A 415 -5.32 4.17 20.67
C GLY A 415 -5.91 4.14 22.09
N THR A 416 -7.24 4.17 22.25
CA THR A 416 -7.91 4.04 23.55
C THR A 416 -7.63 2.66 24.16
N ILE A 417 -7.34 2.62 25.47
CA ILE A 417 -7.21 1.38 26.25
C ILE A 417 -8.31 1.42 27.31
N ILE A 418 -9.32 0.55 27.22
CA ILE A 418 -10.54 0.60 28.04
C ILE A 418 -10.65 -0.63 28.94
N ASN A 419 -11.08 -0.44 30.19
CA ASN A 419 -11.49 -1.54 31.06
C ASN A 419 -12.98 -1.84 30.81
N PRO A 420 -13.34 -3.04 30.31
CA PRO A 420 -14.70 -3.31 29.82
C PRO A 420 -15.76 -3.39 30.93
N GLU A 421 -15.36 -3.65 32.18
CA GLU A 421 -16.27 -3.70 33.34
C GLU A 421 -16.77 -2.31 33.75
N SER A 422 -15.90 -1.31 33.69
CA SER A 422 -16.22 0.08 34.11
C SER A 422 -16.56 1.01 32.95
N GLY A 423 -16.15 0.67 31.71
CA GLY A 423 -16.19 1.58 30.57
C GLY A 423 -15.19 2.74 30.66
N LEU A 424 -14.31 2.73 31.67
CA LEU A 424 -13.29 3.77 31.88
C LEU A 424 -11.99 3.43 31.15
N VAL A 425 -11.25 4.45 30.74
CA VAL A 425 -10.05 4.34 29.91
C VAL A 425 -8.79 4.62 30.72
N LEU A 426 -7.66 4.03 30.30
CA LEU A 426 -6.34 4.27 30.88
C LEU A 426 -5.90 5.70 30.55
N THR A 427 -5.84 6.55 31.58
CA THR A 427 -5.64 7.99 31.47
C THR A 427 -4.40 8.42 32.26
N ALA A 428 -3.65 9.37 31.72
CA ALA A 428 -2.66 10.13 32.48
C ALA A 428 -3.18 11.56 32.71
N GLY A 429 -3.53 11.90 33.96
CA GLY A 429 -4.12 13.21 34.29
C GLY A 429 -3.22 14.41 33.99
N LEU A 430 -1.89 14.21 34.02
CA LEU A 430 -0.86 15.18 33.65
C LEU A 430 0.09 14.59 32.58
N GLY A 431 0.79 15.46 31.85
CA GLY A 431 1.76 15.08 30.81
C GLY A 431 3.22 15.02 31.29
N SER A 432 3.45 15.04 32.60
CA SER A 432 4.77 15.00 33.24
C SER A 432 5.24 13.58 33.53
N SER A 433 6.56 13.37 33.56
CA SER A 433 7.16 12.13 34.10
C SER A 433 6.76 11.92 35.57
N ARG A 434 6.68 10.65 36.01
CA ARG A 434 6.19 10.19 37.33
C ARG A 434 4.71 10.48 37.63
N THR A 435 3.92 10.93 36.65
CA THR A 435 2.45 11.00 36.79
C THR A 435 1.87 9.59 36.87
N GLU A 436 1.09 9.29 37.90
CA GLU A 436 0.39 8.00 38.04
C GLU A 436 -0.76 7.88 37.03
N LEU A 437 -0.90 6.68 36.43
CA LEU A 437 -2.00 6.36 35.52
C LEU A 437 -3.26 6.04 36.33
N THR A 438 -4.41 6.47 35.82
CA THR A 438 -5.73 6.26 36.41
C THR A 438 -6.70 5.67 35.40
N VAL A 439 -7.81 5.10 35.85
CA VAL A 439 -9.01 4.94 35.02
C VAL A 439 -9.85 6.22 35.08
N ASP A 440 -10.24 6.79 33.95
CA ASP A 440 -11.15 7.95 33.88
C ASP A 440 -12.09 7.83 32.67
N ASN A 441 -13.01 8.78 32.51
CA ASN A 441 -13.81 8.89 31.30
C ASN A 441 -12.91 9.25 30.11
N ASN A 442 -13.36 8.97 28.89
CA ASN A 442 -12.64 9.38 27.68
C ASN A 442 -12.74 10.92 27.55
N ILE A 443 -11.63 11.63 27.78
CA ILE A 443 -11.53 13.11 27.81
C ILE A 443 -11.06 13.66 26.47
#